data_AF-A0A2K0SYK2-F1
#
_entry.id   AF-A0A2K0SYK2-F1
#
_cell.length_a   1.000
_cell.length_b   1.000
_cell.length_c   1.000
_cell.angle_alpha   90.00
_cell.angle_beta   90.00
_cell.angle_gamma   90.00
#
_symmetry.space_group_name_H-M   'P 1'
#
loop_
_entity.id
_entity.type
_entity.pdbx_description
1 polymer ?
#
loop_
_entity_poly.entity_id
_entity_poly.type
_entity_poly.pdbx_seq_one_letter_code
_entity_poly.pdbx_strand_id
1 'polypeptide(L)'
;MRLFLLLAWALYSIISGVSGKDYDFGVDLVSLTRRQDTNAPIVVSRLPLAANGSIPLRLEIRDVQADKYKWDLYVLALSMFQSVSQDDPLSYYQVAGIHGVPFATWNGVEPVAGASMSGYCPHSSVLFPTWHRPYLALYEVSSLHVPIVDVAAQELHKLADAIARMFSNATERLLYQQAASEFRIPYWDWASPAPAGQSHFPDVFWNSTLTQYGPNGVQVIRNPLYSYSFHPLDEDAFIWPPLLNPTAWMTPQISGETTYTALKGTMQNSSTPLTPFMSSASGTFWDSDMSRTTEVFGYAYGDTSALYGDTKIPRDKLIRKINNWLGKNSPAMIRFKSQSQRRPSGIWKGNSGSKSFQPSSKVDMKDAAAPERHYTEWIANVHVNHGALDGSFTVYFFVGGPPDDILTWGVASNLIGSVGIFTMNGMGSSQSKMSGTAPLTMALMKQVDQRAIRDLEPDSVVPFLQDTLHFRVVDIDNKEVDPALVTGLYVAISSTRVRLPESDSEFPAWGQPTLRLTIWE
;
A
#
# COMPACT_ATOMS: atom_id res chain seq x y z
N MET A 1 -26.60 -15.75 -37.11
CA MET A 1 -25.40 -15.12 -36.48
C MET A 1 -25.66 -13.75 -35.88
N ARG A 2 -25.94 -12.68 -36.65
CA ARG A 2 -26.07 -11.30 -36.08
C ARG A 2 -27.10 -11.12 -34.96
N LEU A 3 -28.15 -11.95 -34.87
CA LEU A 3 -29.18 -11.85 -33.82
C LEU A 3 -28.72 -12.33 -32.42
N PHE A 4 -27.75 -13.25 -32.34
CA PHE A 4 -27.25 -13.77 -31.06
C PHE A 4 -26.31 -12.79 -30.33
N LEU A 5 -25.56 -11.98 -31.06
CA LEU A 5 -24.65 -10.97 -30.49
C LEU A 5 -25.42 -9.85 -29.78
N LEU A 6 -26.59 -9.47 -30.30
CA LEU A 6 -27.47 -8.48 -29.66
C LEU A 6 -28.09 -8.98 -28.35
N LEU A 7 -28.44 -10.27 -28.28
CA LEU A 7 -28.93 -10.89 -27.04
C LEU A 7 -27.84 -11.07 -25.98
N ALA A 8 -26.58 -11.31 -26.39
CA ALA A 8 -25.46 -11.37 -25.46
C ALA A 8 -25.19 -10.00 -24.80
N TRP A 9 -25.23 -8.90 -25.56
CA TRP A 9 -25.15 -7.55 -25.01
C TRP A 9 -26.34 -7.25 -24.08
N ALA A 10 -27.57 -7.58 -24.51
CA ALA A 10 -28.76 -7.36 -23.68
C ALA A 10 -28.72 -8.09 -22.34
N LEU A 11 -28.17 -9.31 -22.26
CA LEU A 11 -28.00 -10.02 -20.98
C LEU A 11 -26.90 -9.42 -20.10
N TYR A 12 -25.80 -8.92 -20.68
CA TYR A 12 -24.73 -8.30 -19.88
C TYR A 12 -25.20 -6.97 -19.25
N SER A 13 -25.99 -6.17 -19.98
CA SER A 13 -26.61 -4.94 -19.48
C SER A 13 -27.77 -5.13 -18.48
N ILE A 14 -28.14 -6.38 -18.15
CA ILE A 14 -29.19 -6.68 -17.15
C ILE A 14 -28.60 -7.05 -15.77
N ILE A 15 -27.29 -7.32 -15.68
CA ILE A 15 -26.60 -7.53 -14.38
C ILE A 15 -26.22 -6.19 -13.72
N SER A 16 -26.08 -5.11 -14.50
CA SER A 16 -26.02 -3.73 -14.02
C SER A 16 -27.39 -3.21 -13.55
N GLY A 17 -28.01 -3.92 -12.60
CA GLY A 17 -29.42 -3.77 -12.22
C GLY A 17 -29.72 -3.43 -10.75
N VAL A 18 -28.71 -3.44 -9.86
CA VAL A 18 -28.83 -2.90 -8.50
C VAL A 18 -27.84 -1.77 -8.33
N SER A 19 -28.29 -0.56 -8.65
CA SER A 19 -27.70 0.65 -8.06
C SER A 19 -28.01 0.61 -6.57
N GLY A 20 -27.02 0.14 -5.79
CA GLY A 20 -27.04 0.33 -4.34
C GLY A 20 -27.05 1.84 -4.08
N LYS A 21 -28.03 2.30 -3.31
CA LYS A 21 -28.07 3.69 -2.86
C LYS A 21 -27.03 3.90 -1.76
N ASP A 22 -26.71 5.15 -1.48
CA ASP A 22 -26.05 5.49 -0.22
C ASP A 22 -26.97 5.17 0.97
N TYR A 23 -26.39 5.06 2.17
CA TYR A 23 -27.18 4.74 3.36
C TYR A 23 -28.17 5.86 3.68
N ASP A 24 -29.46 5.54 3.80
CA ASP A 24 -30.48 6.49 4.22
C ASP A 24 -30.46 6.64 5.75
N PHE A 25 -29.76 7.67 6.22
CA PHE A 25 -29.67 8.03 7.63
C PHE A 25 -30.97 8.66 8.20
N GLY A 26 -31.98 8.95 7.37
CA GLY A 26 -33.23 9.59 7.80
C GLY A 26 -33.10 11.07 8.20
N VAL A 27 -31.99 11.73 7.81
CA VAL A 27 -31.63 13.11 8.16
C VAL A 27 -30.99 13.83 6.97
N ASP A 28 -31.10 15.16 6.91
CA ASP A 28 -30.39 15.97 5.92
C ASP A 28 -28.88 15.99 6.22
N LEU A 29 -28.10 15.24 5.45
CA LEU A 29 -26.66 15.16 5.57
C LEU A 29 -25.97 16.52 5.34
N VAL A 30 -26.53 17.39 4.50
CA VAL A 30 -25.96 18.73 4.25
C VAL A 30 -26.02 19.60 5.50
N SER A 31 -27.01 19.40 6.38
CA SER A 31 -27.10 20.09 7.66
C SER A 31 -26.06 19.64 8.70
N LEU A 32 -25.49 18.44 8.53
CA LEU A 32 -24.53 17.82 9.45
C LEU A 32 -23.07 18.01 9.01
N THR A 33 -22.82 18.09 7.71
CA THR A 33 -21.47 18.14 7.13
C THR A 33 -20.97 19.56 6.92
N ARG A 34 -21.86 20.47 6.49
CA ARG A 34 -21.54 21.86 6.08
C ARG A 34 -20.69 22.61 7.10
N ARG A 35 -19.54 23.10 6.64
CA ARG A 35 -18.64 23.99 7.38
C ARG A 35 -19.32 25.32 7.78
N GLN A 36 -19.14 25.76 9.04
CA GLN A 36 -19.76 27.00 9.55
C GLN A 36 -19.03 28.28 9.13
N ASP A 37 -17.69 28.26 9.09
CA ASP A 37 -16.86 29.30 8.47
C ASP A 37 -16.08 28.68 7.31
N THR A 38 -16.41 29.08 6.08
CA THR A 38 -15.74 28.61 4.86
C THR A 38 -14.37 29.24 4.64
N ASN A 39 -14.08 30.39 5.26
CA ASN A 39 -12.88 31.19 5.05
C ASN A 39 -11.78 30.93 6.10
N ALA A 40 -12.12 30.38 7.26
CA ALA A 40 -11.14 29.98 8.26
C ALA A 40 -10.10 28.99 7.69
N PRO A 41 -8.82 29.03 8.09
CA PRO A 41 -7.83 28.03 7.69
C PRO A 41 -8.22 26.60 8.07
N ILE A 42 -7.99 25.65 7.19
CA ILE A 42 -8.09 24.21 7.49
C ILE A 42 -6.79 23.77 8.18
N VAL A 43 -6.91 23.18 9.36
CA VAL A 43 -5.77 22.72 10.18
C VAL A 43 -5.89 21.22 10.41
N VAL A 44 -4.83 20.49 10.09
CA VAL A 44 -4.65 19.07 10.40
C VAL A 44 -4.05 18.98 11.81
N SER A 45 -4.74 18.31 12.72
CA SER A 45 -4.44 18.29 14.15
C SER A 45 -4.41 16.85 14.70
N ARG A 46 -4.67 16.68 16.00
CA ARG A 46 -4.48 15.43 16.74
C ARG A 46 -5.82 14.78 17.07
N LEU A 47 -5.95 13.49 16.76
CA LEU A 47 -7.09 12.67 17.19
C LEU A 47 -7.28 12.68 18.71
N PRO A 48 -8.54 12.58 19.19
CA PRO A 48 -8.80 12.36 20.61
C PRO A 48 -8.13 11.07 21.10
N LEU A 49 -7.61 11.12 22.32
CA LEU A 49 -7.16 9.93 23.04
C LEU A 49 -8.37 9.07 23.46
N ALA A 50 -8.14 7.78 23.73
CA ALA A 50 -9.16 6.96 24.37
C ALA A 50 -9.51 7.52 25.77
N ALA A 51 -10.66 7.14 26.31
CA ALA A 51 -11.13 7.62 27.62
C ALA A 51 -10.18 7.31 28.80
N ASN A 52 -9.25 6.38 28.63
CA ASN A 52 -8.18 6.04 29.59
C ASN A 52 -6.85 6.78 29.34
N GLY A 53 -6.81 7.73 28.41
CA GLY A 53 -5.62 8.49 28.02
C GLY A 53 -4.66 7.76 27.08
N SER A 54 -4.97 6.55 26.61
CA SER A 54 -4.14 5.83 25.64
C SER A 54 -4.33 6.38 24.21
N ILE A 55 -3.42 6.00 23.31
CA ILE A 55 -3.51 6.29 21.88
C ILE A 55 -4.16 5.08 21.18
N PRO A 56 -5.38 5.21 20.61
CA PRO A 56 -6.01 4.17 19.82
C PRO A 56 -5.17 3.75 18.62
N LEU A 57 -5.30 2.48 18.24
CA LEU A 57 -4.52 1.84 17.18
C LEU A 57 -5.28 1.85 15.85
N ARG A 58 -4.58 2.11 14.75
CA ARG A 58 -5.02 1.67 13.42
C ARG A 58 -4.88 0.14 13.37
N LEU A 59 -5.97 -0.56 13.10
CA LEU A 59 -6.07 -2.04 13.08
C LEU A 59 -6.04 -2.58 11.64
N GLU A 60 -5.81 -3.88 11.45
CA GLU A 60 -5.93 -4.47 10.11
C GLU A 60 -7.41 -4.53 9.71
N ILE A 61 -7.73 -4.37 8.42
CA ILE A 61 -9.13 -4.25 7.98
C ILE A 61 -9.99 -5.47 8.35
N ARG A 62 -9.42 -6.68 8.41
CA ARG A 62 -10.11 -7.90 8.83
C ARG A 62 -10.34 -7.95 10.34
N ASP A 63 -9.45 -7.36 11.14
CA ASP A 63 -9.67 -7.17 12.59
C ASP A 63 -10.81 -6.17 12.84
N VAL A 64 -10.88 -5.08 12.05
CA VAL A 64 -12.01 -4.14 12.09
C VAL A 64 -13.30 -4.81 11.64
N GLN A 65 -13.27 -5.64 10.59
CA GLN A 65 -14.43 -6.39 10.10
C GLN A 65 -14.97 -7.43 11.11
N ALA A 66 -14.13 -7.89 12.04
CA ALA A 66 -14.55 -8.77 13.13
C ALA A 66 -15.23 -8.04 14.30
N ASP A 67 -14.97 -6.73 14.49
CA ASP A 67 -15.68 -5.88 15.45
C ASP A 67 -16.89 -5.22 14.78
N LYS A 68 -18.09 -5.76 15.02
CA LYS A 68 -19.35 -5.24 14.47
C LYS A 68 -19.48 -3.72 14.60
N TYR A 69 -19.16 -3.14 15.75
CA TYR A 69 -19.41 -1.73 16.00
C TYR A 69 -18.43 -0.86 15.21
N LYS A 70 -17.15 -1.26 15.14
CA LYS A 70 -16.13 -0.54 14.37
C LYS A 70 -16.27 -0.74 12.86
N TRP A 71 -16.70 -1.92 12.41
CA TRP A 71 -17.03 -2.18 11.02
C TRP A 71 -18.22 -1.34 10.55
N ASP A 72 -19.34 -1.39 11.27
CA ASP A 72 -20.55 -0.65 10.90
C ASP A 72 -20.27 0.86 10.85
N LEU A 73 -19.55 1.40 11.85
CA LEU A 73 -19.14 2.81 11.84
C LEU A 73 -18.20 3.15 10.68
N TYR A 74 -17.22 2.31 10.37
CA TYR A 74 -16.29 2.57 9.27
C TYR A 74 -17.01 2.68 7.93
N VAL A 75 -17.89 1.73 7.63
CA VAL A 75 -18.63 1.70 6.35
C VAL A 75 -19.64 2.83 6.27
N LEU A 76 -20.42 3.07 7.33
CA LEU A 76 -21.41 4.16 7.36
C LEU A 76 -20.73 5.53 7.28
N ALA A 77 -19.64 5.75 8.03
CA ALA A 77 -18.90 7.01 7.98
C ALA A 77 -18.28 7.24 6.60
N LEU A 78 -17.75 6.21 5.94
CA LEU A 78 -17.17 6.34 4.60
C LEU A 78 -18.24 6.57 3.52
N SER A 79 -19.40 5.92 3.62
CA SER A 79 -20.56 6.21 2.74
C SER A 79 -21.04 7.65 2.93
N MET A 80 -21.19 8.12 4.19
CA MET A 80 -21.54 9.51 4.47
C MET A 80 -20.46 10.48 3.94
N PHE A 81 -19.18 10.15 4.10
CA PHE A 81 -18.06 10.98 3.65
C PHE A 81 -18.00 11.13 2.12
N GLN A 82 -18.27 10.04 1.39
CA GLN A 82 -18.37 10.05 -0.08
C GLN A 82 -19.60 10.82 -0.58
N SER A 83 -20.65 11.00 0.25
CA SER A 83 -21.85 11.77 -0.09
C SER A 83 -21.77 13.29 0.19
N VAL A 84 -20.66 13.78 0.76
CA VAL A 84 -20.43 15.22 0.99
C VAL A 84 -20.29 15.94 -0.37
N SER A 85 -20.91 17.12 -0.52
CA SER A 85 -20.80 17.89 -1.78
C SER A 85 -19.35 18.18 -2.15
N GLN A 86 -19.00 18.01 -3.42
CA GLN A 86 -17.65 18.29 -3.94
C GLN A 86 -17.25 19.78 -3.82
N ASP A 87 -18.19 20.67 -3.52
CA ASP A 87 -17.91 22.09 -3.22
C ASP A 87 -17.33 22.30 -1.80
N ASP A 88 -17.55 21.38 -0.85
CA ASP A 88 -16.98 21.51 0.49
C ASP A 88 -15.50 21.07 0.45
N PRO A 89 -14.55 21.94 0.86
CA PRO A 89 -13.11 21.65 0.79
C PRO A 89 -12.68 20.46 1.67
N LEU A 90 -13.54 19.97 2.56
CA LEU A 90 -13.30 18.77 3.36
C LEU A 90 -13.99 17.52 2.81
N SER A 91 -14.74 17.59 1.72
CA SER A 91 -15.37 16.43 1.07
C SER A 91 -14.37 15.37 0.62
N TYR A 92 -14.83 14.11 0.45
CA TYR A 92 -13.99 13.03 -0.07
C TYR A 92 -13.33 13.41 -1.40
N TYR A 93 -14.06 14.09 -2.30
CA TYR A 93 -13.55 14.59 -3.57
C TYR A 93 -12.41 15.60 -3.38
N GLN A 94 -12.62 16.65 -2.58
CA GLN A 94 -11.61 17.70 -2.38
C GLN A 94 -10.38 17.18 -1.63
N VAL A 95 -10.58 16.34 -0.61
CA VAL A 95 -9.46 15.70 0.12
C VAL A 95 -8.66 14.78 -0.81
N ALA A 96 -9.30 13.94 -1.63
CA ALA A 96 -8.60 13.12 -2.61
C ALA A 96 -7.85 13.97 -3.65
N GLY A 97 -8.47 15.05 -4.13
CA GLY A 97 -7.93 15.96 -5.14
C GLY A 97 -6.60 16.62 -4.75
N ILE A 98 -6.30 16.79 -3.47
CA ILE A 98 -4.99 17.28 -2.97
C ILE A 98 -3.83 16.46 -3.56
N HIS A 99 -4.02 15.16 -3.79
CA HIS A 99 -2.96 14.29 -4.31
C HIS A 99 -2.64 14.52 -5.81
N GLY A 100 -3.58 15.06 -6.60
CA GLY A 100 -3.49 14.99 -8.07
C GLY A 100 -4.54 15.84 -8.79
N VAL A 101 -5.26 15.24 -9.75
CA VAL A 101 -6.38 15.90 -10.45
C VAL A 101 -7.49 16.27 -9.45
N PRO A 102 -8.21 17.40 -9.63
CA PRO A 102 -8.19 18.31 -10.79
C PRO A 102 -7.11 19.41 -10.73
N PHE A 103 -6.06 19.27 -9.91
CA PHE A 103 -5.01 20.29 -9.71
C PHE A 103 -5.56 21.64 -9.20
N ALA A 104 -6.59 21.59 -8.34
CA ALA A 104 -7.22 22.77 -7.75
C ALA A 104 -6.48 23.28 -6.50
N THR A 105 -6.44 24.59 -6.31
CA THR A 105 -5.91 25.22 -5.09
C THR A 105 -6.75 24.82 -3.88
N TRP A 106 -6.11 24.19 -2.89
CA TRP A 106 -6.73 23.79 -1.63
C TRP A 106 -6.19 24.61 -0.46
N ASN A 107 -7.08 25.02 0.46
CA ASN A 107 -6.74 25.81 1.67
C ASN A 107 -5.90 27.09 1.38
N GLY A 108 -6.12 27.72 0.23
CA GLY A 108 -5.43 28.95 -0.20
C GLY A 108 -3.96 28.78 -0.61
N VAL A 109 -3.48 27.55 -0.84
CA VAL A 109 -2.07 27.28 -1.19
C VAL A 109 -1.89 27.22 -2.71
N GLU A 110 -1.76 28.40 -3.33
CA GLU A 110 -1.63 28.58 -4.78
C GLU A 110 -0.42 27.87 -5.42
N PRO A 111 -0.46 27.52 -6.72
CA PRO A 111 0.63 26.86 -7.41
C PRO A 111 1.84 27.78 -7.65
N VAL A 112 3.04 27.20 -7.68
CA VAL A 112 4.22 27.91 -8.20
C VAL A 112 4.14 28.06 -9.72
N ALA A 113 4.76 29.11 -10.25
CA ALA A 113 4.70 29.43 -11.67
C ALA A 113 5.20 28.26 -12.56
N GLY A 114 4.29 27.68 -13.34
CA GLY A 114 4.54 26.52 -14.19
C GLY A 114 4.12 25.15 -13.61
N ALA A 115 3.54 25.11 -12.40
CA ALA A 115 3.14 23.87 -11.73
C ALA A 115 1.60 23.65 -11.63
N SER A 116 0.79 24.44 -12.32
CA SER A 116 -0.69 24.39 -12.24
C SER A 116 -1.35 23.14 -12.84
N MET A 117 -0.56 22.19 -13.35
CA MET A 117 -0.98 20.89 -13.89
C MET A 117 -0.26 19.75 -13.16
N SER A 118 -0.21 19.80 -11.83
CA SER A 118 0.54 18.86 -10.98
C SER A 118 -0.13 18.73 -9.61
N GLY A 119 -0.10 17.54 -9.00
CA GLY A 119 -0.66 17.36 -7.65
C GLY A 119 0.22 17.99 -6.57
N TYR A 120 -0.28 18.14 -5.34
CA TYR A 120 0.59 18.47 -4.20
C TYR A 120 1.47 17.28 -3.78
N CYS A 121 1.11 16.04 -4.17
CA CYS A 121 1.81 14.83 -3.76
C CYS A 121 3.24 14.72 -4.33
N PRO A 122 4.29 14.65 -3.48
CA PRO A 122 5.68 14.59 -3.92
C PRO A 122 6.13 13.15 -4.23
N HIS A 123 6.08 12.77 -5.51
CA HIS A 123 6.74 11.58 -6.05
C HIS A 123 8.22 11.88 -6.39
N SER A 124 9.03 10.82 -6.59
CA SER A 124 10.50 10.90 -6.78
C SER A 124 11.22 11.85 -5.81
N SER A 125 10.77 11.88 -4.55
CA SER A 125 11.14 12.87 -3.54
C SER A 125 11.37 12.22 -2.17
N VAL A 126 12.30 12.77 -1.38
CA VAL A 126 12.48 12.39 0.02
C VAL A 126 11.26 12.71 0.89
N LEU A 127 10.42 13.67 0.51
CA LEU A 127 9.21 14.04 1.24
C LEU A 127 8.09 13.03 1.11
N PHE A 128 8.15 12.11 0.13
CA PHE A 128 7.12 11.12 -0.15
C PHE A 128 6.53 10.44 1.11
N PRO A 129 7.33 9.89 2.06
CA PRO A 129 6.78 9.09 3.16
C PRO A 129 6.24 9.91 4.34
N THR A 130 6.58 11.20 4.43
CA THR A 130 6.06 12.10 5.47
C THR A 130 4.93 12.97 4.96
N TRP A 131 4.91 13.37 3.69
CA TRP A 131 3.78 14.09 3.08
C TRP A 131 2.47 13.28 3.17
N HIS A 132 2.54 11.98 2.93
CA HIS A 132 1.40 11.06 3.06
C HIS A 132 0.87 10.93 4.51
N ARG A 133 1.59 11.41 5.52
CA ARG A 133 1.20 11.26 6.93
C ARG A 133 0.15 12.27 7.41
N PRO A 134 0.33 13.60 7.29
CA PRO A 134 -0.76 14.56 7.52
C PRO A 134 -1.88 14.40 6.48
N TYR A 135 -1.60 13.91 5.26
CA TYR A 135 -2.64 13.52 4.29
C TYR A 135 -3.57 12.42 4.84
N LEU A 136 -3.01 11.29 5.30
CA LEU A 136 -3.78 10.23 5.95
C LEU A 136 -4.31 10.60 7.35
N ALA A 137 -3.88 11.72 7.93
CA ALA A 137 -4.50 12.28 9.14
C ALA A 137 -5.73 13.11 8.77
N LEU A 138 -5.61 14.06 7.82
CA LEU A 138 -6.74 14.85 7.28
C LEU A 138 -7.94 13.97 6.92
N TYR A 139 -7.68 12.82 6.28
CA TYR A 139 -8.67 11.81 5.92
C TYR A 139 -9.32 11.09 7.12
N GLU A 140 -8.62 10.89 8.24
CA GLU A 140 -9.04 10.06 9.38
C GLU A 140 -9.76 10.84 10.50
N VAL A 141 -9.32 12.07 10.79
CA VAL A 141 -9.40 12.64 12.14
C VAL A 141 -10.82 13.20 12.48
N SER A 142 -10.92 13.89 13.62
CA SER A 142 -12.09 14.12 14.46
C SER A 142 -12.26 15.60 14.82
N SER A 143 -13.48 15.98 15.22
CA SER A 143 -13.74 17.21 15.96
C SER A 143 -13.82 16.91 17.47
N LEU A 144 -13.10 17.68 18.29
CA LEU A 144 -13.42 17.82 19.71
C LEU A 144 -13.93 19.24 19.95
N HIS A 145 -15.12 19.35 20.54
CA HIS A 145 -15.81 20.63 20.71
C HIS A 145 -15.17 21.43 21.86
N VAL A 146 -14.34 22.42 21.52
CA VAL A 146 -13.74 23.37 22.48
C VAL A 146 -14.43 24.73 22.30
N PRO A 147 -15.22 25.24 23.27
CA PRO A 147 -16.14 26.37 23.08
C PRO A 147 -15.56 27.77 22.77
N ILE A 148 -14.33 27.87 22.26
CA ILE A 148 -13.60 29.14 22.01
C ILE A 148 -12.90 29.18 20.63
N VAL A 149 -12.65 28.04 19.96
CA VAL A 149 -11.99 28.01 18.62
C VAL A 149 -12.43 26.82 17.76
N ASP A 150 -13.26 27.08 16.74
CA ASP A 150 -13.67 26.10 15.72
C ASP A 150 -12.58 25.88 14.65
N VAL A 151 -11.46 25.29 15.05
CA VAL A 151 -10.29 25.07 14.16
C VAL A 151 -9.76 23.63 14.25
N ALA A 152 -10.56 22.69 13.75
CA ALA A 152 -10.15 21.32 13.44
C ALA A 152 -11.06 20.78 12.31
N ALA A 153 -10.46 20.31 11.21
CA ALA A 153 -11.13 20.23 9.92
C ALA A 153 -10.87 18.87 9.25
N GLN A 154 -11.54 17.84 9.76
CA GLN A 154 -11.16 16.42 9.66
C GLN A 154 -12.41 15.56 9.83
N GLU A 155 -12.68 14.64 8.88
CA GLU A 155 -14.06 14.18 8.66
C GLU A 155 -14.42 12.77 9.15
N LEU A 156 -13.66 11.71 8.83
CA LEU A 156 -14.20 10.35 8.96
C LEU A 156 -14.58 9.97 10.41
N HIS A 157 -13.78 10.36 11.41
CA HIS A 157 -14.14 10.12 12.82
C HIS A 157 -15.25 11.07 13.32
N LYS A 158 -15.31 12.32 12.82
CA LYS A 158 -16.42 13.26 13.08
C LYS A 158 -17.76 12.66 12.62
N LEU A 159 -17.79 12.07 11.42
CA LEU A 159 -18.97 11.40 10.88
C LEU A 159 -19.29 10.13 11.69
N ALA A 160 -18.30 9.34 12.11
CA ALA A 160 -18.51 8.17 12.97
C ALA A 160 -19.17 8.51 14.32
N ASP A 161 -18.73 9.55 15.04
CA ASP A 161 -19.38 9.99 16.29
C ASP A 161 -20.77 10.60 16.05
N ALA A 162 -21.00 11.30 14.93
CA ALA A 162 -22.33 11.75 14.54
C ALA A 162 -23.29 10.57 14.31
N ILE A 163 -22.86 9.55 13.55
CA ILE A 163 -23.62 8.32 13.27
C ILE A 163 -23.89 7.55 14.56
N ALA A 164 -22.90 7.42 15.44
CA ALA A 164 -23.05 6.78 16.74
C ALA A 164 -24.18 7.42 17.59
N ARG A 165 -24.35 8.75 17.52
CA ARG A 165 -25.41 9.48 18.24
C ARG A 165 -26.80 9.27 17.65
N MET A 166 -26.92 8.88 16.37
CA MET A 166 -28.21 8.71 15.68
C MET A 166 -28.97 7.44 16.12
N PHE A 167 -28.28 6.41 16.65
CA PHE A 167 -28.92 5.19 17.12
C PHE A 167 -29.96 5.50 18.21
N SER A 168 -31.20 5.07 18.02
CA SER A 168 -32.33 5.41 18.90
C SER A 168 -32.27 4.68 20.26
N ASN A 169 -31.90 3.41 20.24
CA ASN A 169 -31.70 2.59 21.44
C ASN A 169 -30.51 3.12 22.27
N ALA A 170 -30.75 3.39 23.56
CA ALA A 170 -29.76 4.02 24.43
C ALA A 170 -28.54 3.13 24.75
N THR A 171 -28.74 1.82 24.93
CA THR A 171 -27.64 0.88 25.23
C THR A 171 -26.76 0.69 23.99
N GLU A 172 -27.40 0.56 22.83
CA GLU A 172 -26.74 0.44 21.53
C GLU A 172 -25.95 1.71 21.16
N ARG A 173 -26.58 2.89 21.32
CA ARG A 173 -25.93 4.19 21.14
C ARG A 173 -24.66 4.33 21.99
N LEU A 174 -24.69 3.89 23.26
CA LEU A 174 -23.49 3.92 24.12
C LEU A 174 -22.36 3.02 23.60
N LEU A 175 -22.69 1.83 23.06
CA LEU A 175 -21.70 0.91 22.47
C LEU A 175 -21.09 1.49 21.19
N TYR A 176 -21.91 2.08 20.31
CA TYR A 176 -21.42 2.79 19.14
C TYR A 176 -20.60 4.04 19.49
N GLN A 177 -20.97 4.80 20.52
CA GLN A 177 -20.19 5.96 20.97
C GLN A 177 -18.84 5.54 21.57
N GLN A 178 -18.77 4.41 22.30
CA GLN A 178 -17.50 3.84 22.73
C GLN A 178 -16.64 3.42 21.53
N ALA A 179 -17.21 2.70 20.57
CA ALA A 179 -16.50 2.25 19.37
C ALA A 179 -15.99 3.44 18.51
N ALA A 180 -16.79 4.51 18.39
CA ALA A 180 -16.40 5.76 17.73
C ALA A 180 -15.23 6.45 18.45
N SER A 181 -15.24 6.52 19.79
CA SER A 181 -14.14 7.15 20.55
C SER A 181 -12.77 6.49 20.32
N GLU A 182 -12.77 5.18 20.06
CA GLU A 182 -11.58 4.39 19.71
C GLU A 182 -11.31 4.32 18.20
N PHE A 183 -12.20 4.83 17.35
CA PHE A 183 -12.15 4.60 15.91
C PHE A 183 -10.93 5.25 15.24
N ARG A 184 -10.31 4.47 14.35
CA ARG A 184 -9.14 4.78 13.52
C ARG A 184 -9.30 4.10 12.17
N ILE A 185 -8.75 4.67 11.09
CA ILE A 185 -8.82 4.02 9.78
C ILE A 185 -8.07 2.68 9.79
N PRO A 186 -8.64 1.61 9.21
CA PRO A 186 -7.91 0.37 9.07
C PRO A 186 -6.75 0.53 8.08
N TYR A 187 -5.74 -0.33 8.22
CA TYR A 187 -4.80 -0.62 7.15
C TYR A 187 -5.15 -1.97 6.52
N TRP A 188 -5.02 -2.09 5.20
CA TRP A 188 -5.01 -3.40 4.54
C TRP A 188 -3.58 -3.91 4.52
N ASP A 189 -3.35 -5.07 5.14
CA ASP A 189 -2.03 -5.70 5.12
C ASP A 189 -1.87 -6.55 3.84
N TRP A 190 -1.56 -5.88 2.73
CA TRP A 190 -1.42 -6.50 1.41
C TRP A 190 -0.29 -7.53 1.32
N ALA A 191 0.71 -7.45 2.20
CA ALA A 191 1.81 -8.40 2.28
C ALA A 191 1.53 -9.55 3.27
N SER A 192 0.39 -9.55 3.97
CA SER A 192 -0.04 -10.70 4.77
C SER A 192 -0.66 -11.81 3.91
N PRO A 193 -0.31 -13.09 4.17
CA PRO A 193 -0.93 -14.21 3.49
C PRO A 193 -2.42 -14.28 3.83
N ALA A 194 -3.26 -14.50 2.84
CA ALA A 194 -4.71 -14.65 3.04
C ALA A 194 -5.03 -15.75 4.08
N PRO A 195 -6.08 -15.57 4.91
CA PRO A 195 -6.63 -16.66 5.71
C PRO A 195 -7.00 -17.87 4.84
N ALA A 196 -6.93 -19.08 5.42
CA ALA A 196 -7.10 -20.31 4.66
C ALA A 196 -8.50 -20.39 4.02
N GLY A 197 -8.54 -20.34 2.68
CA GLY A 197 -9.79 -20.35 1.89
C GLY A 197 -10.27 -18.97 1.43
N GLN A 198 -9.59 -17.88 1.79
CA GLN A 198 -9.88 -16.51 1.34
C GLN A 198 -8.89 -16.02 0.28
N SER A 199 -9.22 -14.91 -0.38
CA SER A 199 -8.32 -14.21 -1.30
C SER A 199 -7.42 -13.17 -0.59
N HIS A 200 -6.30 -12.78 -1.23
CA HIS A 200 -5.35 -11.82 -0.63
C HIS A 200 -5.88 -10.39 -0.59
N PHE A 201 -6.65 -10.01 -1.62
CA PHE A 201 -7.41 -8.77 -1.72
C PHE A 201 -8.80 -9.01 -1.07
N PRO A 202 -9.06 -8.49 0.15
CA PRO A 202 -10.21 -8.88 0.98
C PRO A 202 -11.54 -9.01 0.22
N ASP A 203 -12.29 -10.09 0.48
CA ASP A 203 -13.45 -10.45 -0.34
C ASP A 203 -14.55 -9.36 -0.39
N VAL A 204 -14.59 -8.47 0.60
CA VAL A 204 -15.44 -7.27 0.61
C VAL A 204 -15.12 -6.31 -0.55
N PHE A 205 -13.86 -6.15 -0.95
CA PHE A 205 -13.44 -5.24 -2.02
C PHE A 205 -13.87 -5.68 -3.43
N TRP A 206 -14.40 -6.90 -3.62
CA TRP A 206 -14.93 -7.35 -4.92
C TRP A 206 -16.43 -7.05 -5.12
N ASN A 207 -17.17 -6.70 -4.06
CA ASN A 207 -18.62 -6.58 -4.10
C ASN A 207 -19.06 -5.11 -4.22
N SER A 208 -19.77 -4.73 -5.28
CA SER A 208 -20.22 -3.34 -5.51
C SER A 208 -21.29 -2.85 -4.52
N THR A 209 -21.96 -3.76 -3.83
CA THR A 209 -22.95 -3.48 -2.77
C THR A 209 -22.68 -4.32 -1.53
N LEU A 210 -23.09 -3.86 -0.35
CA LEU A 210 -23.04 -4.63 0.88
C LEU A 210 -24.30 -4.40 1.74
N THR A 211 -24.63 -5.39 2.58
CA THR A 211 -25.72 -5.31 3.55
C THR A 211 -25.22 -4.69 4.84
N GLN A 212 -25.57 -3.43 5.10
CA GLN A 212 -25.08 -2.64 6.23
C GLN A 212 -26.15 -2.47 7.31
N TYR A 213 -25.79 -2.63 8.57
CA TYR A 213 -26.62 -2.21 9.71
C TYR A 213 -26.26 -0.79 10.14
N GLY A 214 -27.25 0.01 10.53
CA GLY A 214 -27.03 1.37 11.02
C GLY A 214 -28.23 1.96 11.79
N PRO A 215 -28.22 3.27 12.06
CA PRO A 215 -29.24 3.96 12.87
C PRO A 215 -30.68 3.78 12.38
N ASN A 216 -30.85 3.60 11.06
CA ASN A 216 -32.12 3.41 10.36
C ASN A 216 -32.25 1.95 9.85
N GLY A 217 -31.78 0.98 10.66
CA GLY A 217 -31.90 -0.45 10.41
C GLY A 217 -30.88 -1.04 9.42
N VAL A 218 -31.20 -2.23 8.92
CA VAL A 218 -30.42 -2.93 7.88
C VAL A 218 -30.82 -2.41 6.50
N GLN A 219 -29.83 -2.02 5.69
CA GLN A 219 -30.01 -1.54 4.33
C GLN A 219 -29.02 -2.23 3.39
N VAL A 220 -29.36 -2.39 2.11
CA VAL A 220 -28.39 -2.80 1.07
C VAL A 220 -27.91 -1.53 0.38
N ILE A 221 -26.65 -1.20 0.61
CA ILE A 221 -26.03 0.04 0.15
C ILE A 221 -24.96 -0.23 -0.90
N ARG A 222 -24.53 0.82 -1.62
CA ARG A 222 -23.25 0.82 -2.31
C ARG A 222 -22.13 0.46 -1.32
N ASN A 223 -21.17 -0.33 -1.76
CA ASN A 223 -19.94 -0.56 -0.99
C ASN A 223 -18.94 0.59 -1.24
N PRO A 224 -18.65 1.46 -0.25
CA PRO A 224 -17.71 2.57 -0.42
C PRO A 224 -16.24 2.13 -0.45
N LEU A 225 -15.96 0.84 -0.16
CA LEU A 225 -14.64 0.21 -0.26
C LEU A 225 -14.41 -0.51 -1.61
N TYR A 226 -15.45 -0.64 -2.44
CA TYR A 226 -15.33 -1.21 -3.79
C TYR A 226 -14.92 -0.13 -4.80
N SER A 227 -15.64 0.99 -4.79
CA SER A 227 -15.30 2.18 -5.58
C SER A 227 -16.03 3.41 -5.06
N TYR A 228 -15.41 4.57 -5.22
CA TYR A 228 -16.09 5.87 -5.20
C TYR A 228 -16.76 6.14 -6.56
N SER A 229 -17.76 7.03 -6.62
CA SER A 229 -18.16 7.68 -7.88
C SER A 229 -18.06 9.18 -7.71
N PHE A 230 -17.18 9.75 -8.52
CA PHE A 230 -17.04 11.17 -8.75
C PHE A 230 -18.33 11.74 -9.37
N HIS A 231 -18.80 12.87 -8.84
CA HIS A 231 -20.07 13.50 -9.18
C HIS A 231 -19.89 15.03 -9.34
N PRO A 232 -19.39 15.53 -10.50
CA PRO A 232 -19.15 14.82 -11.77
C PRO A 232 -17.84 14.01 -11.82
N LEU A 233 -17.72 13.18 -12.86
CA LEU A 233 -16.55 12.34 -13.15
C LEU A 233 -15.41 13.14 -13.81
N ASP A 234 -14.20 12.81 -13.39
CA ASP A 234 -12.89 13.26 -13.88
C ASP A 234 -11.97 12.01 -13.86
N GLU A 235 -11.18 11.77 -14.92
CA GLU A 235 -10.83 10.38 -15.33
C GLU A 235 -9.36 9.95 -15.08
N ASP A 236 -8.44 10.84 -14.67
CA ASP A 236 -6.98 10.69 -14.92
C ASP A 236 -6.01 10.61 -13.69
N ALA A 237 -6.12 9.70 -12.70
CA ALA A 237 -5.17 9.69 -11.53
C ALA A 237 -4.89 8.40 -10.69
N PHE A 238 -3.78 8.46 -9.90
CA PHE A 238 -3.34 7.72 -8.66
C PHE A 238 -2.39 6.47 -8.72
N ILE A 239 -1.47 6.30 -7.71
CA ILE A 239 -0.99 5.03 -7.04
C ILE A 239 0.26 5.18 -6.05
N TRP A 240 0.10 4.84 -4.74
CA TRP A 240 1.02 4.24 -3.66
C TRP A 240 2.55 4.68 -3.48
N PRO A 241 3.48 4.10 -2.63
CA PRO A 241 3.50 3.06 -1.55
C PRO A 241 4.13 3.43 -0.11
N PRO A 242 5.31 3.01 0.47
CA PRO A 242 5.47 2.69 1.95
C PRO A 242 6.75 3.18 2.74
N LEU A 243 7.07 2.65 3.97
CA LEU A 243 8.23 3.04 4.87
C LEU A 243 8.71 1.93 5.88
N LEU A 244 9.99 1.87 6.34
CA LEU A 244 10.48 0.83 7.30
C LEU A 244 11.73 1.07 8.25
N ASN A 245 12.43 2.22 8.32
CA ASN A 245 13.70 2.35 9.12
C ASN A 245 13.65 3.52 10.16
N PRO A 246 13.94 3.29 11.47
CA PRO A 246 13.71 4.31 12.52
C PRO A 246 14.88 5.26 12.83
N THR A 247 16.14 4.89 12.55
CA THR A 247 17.31 5.76 12.81
C THR A 247 17.80 6.47 11.54
N ALA A 248 17.57 5.88 10.36
CA ALA A 248 17.65 6.63 9.13
C ALA A 248 16.59 7.74 9.14
N TRP A 249 16.98 8.92 8.68
CA TRP A 249 16.10 10.07 8.52
C TRP A 249 16.48 10.81 7.24
N MET A 250 15.71 11.85 6.87
CA MET A 250 15.85 12.48 5.57
C MET A 250 17.22 13.12 5.35
N THR A 251 17.91 12.65 4.31
CA THR A 251 19.02 13.36 3.70
C THR A 251 18.48 14.37 2.69
N PRO A 252 19.00 15.61 2.61
CA PRO A 252 18.56 16.57 1.59
C PRO A 252 18.73 16.02 0.17
N GLN A 253 17.71 16.18 -0.67
CA GLN A 253 17.69 15.68 -2.05
C GLN A 253 17.03 16.70 -2.98
N ILE A 254 17.42 16.66 -4.25
CA ILE A 254 16.75 17.39 -5.34
C ILE A 254 15.46 16.63 -5.73
N SER A 255 14.35 17.35 -5.88
CA SER A 255 13.08 16.84 -6.39
C SER A 255 13.22 16.27 -7.82
N GLY A 256 12.80 15.02 -8.01
CA GLY A 256 12.80 14.38 -9.33
C GLY A 256 11.68 14.87 -10.27
N GLU A 257 10.63 15.46 -9.72
CA GLU A 257 9.39 15.85 -10.38
C GLU A 257 8.91 17.23 -9.89
N THR A 258 7.94 17.83 -10.59
CA THR A 258 7.25 19.05 -10.16
C THR A 258 5.99 18.67 -9.38
N THR A 259 5.79 19.28 -8.21
CA THR A 259 4.49 19.32 -7.51
C THR A 259 3.91 20.72 -7.62
N TYR A 260 2.63 20.87 -7.27
CA TYR A 260 1.91 22.15 -7.28
C TYR A 260 2.70 23.30 -6.62
N THR A 261 3.46 23.01 -5.56
CA THR A 261 4.18 23.99 -4.74
C THR A 261 5.71 23.95 -4.88
N ALA A 262 6.28 23.04 -5.68
CA ALA A 262 7.72 22.93 -5.88
C ALA A 262 8.07 22.43 -7.29
N LEU A 263 8.92 23.17 -8.01
CA LEU A 263 9.40 22.76 -9.34
C LEU A 263 10.44 21.63 -9.24
N LYS A 264 10.47 20.76 -10.25
CA LYS A 264 11.58 19.82 -10.48
C LYS A 264 12.92 20.55 -10.42
N GLY A 265 13.83 20.07 -9.57
CA GLY A 265 15.11 20.73 -9.32
C GLY A 265 15.20 21.49 -7.99
N THR A 266 14.07 21.74 -7.31
CA THR A 266 14.07 22.29 -5.94
C THR A 266 14.71 21.30 -4.96
N MET A 267 15.62 21.79 -4.11
CA MET A 267 16.22 21.04 -3.00
C MET A 267 15.23 20.94 -1.83
N GLN A 268 15.02 19.72 -1.34
CA GLN A 268 14.06 19.37 -0.29
C GLN A 268 14.79 18.67 0.87
N ASN A 269 14.30 18.86 2.09
CA ASN A 269 14.88 18.38 3.35
C ASN A 269 13.78 18.21 4.42
N SER A 270 14.14 17.81 5.65
CA SER A 270 13.14 17.50 6.68
C SER A 270 12.28 18.70 7.12
N SER A 271 12.79 19.92 7.08
CA SER A 271 12.05 21.15 7.39
C SER A 271 11.37 21.80 6.18
N THR A 272 11.29 21.10 5.04
CA THR A 272 10.53 21.57 3.88
C THR A 272 9.02 21.42 4.12
N PRO A 273 8.21 22.48 3.91
CA PRO A 273 6.77 22.43 4.14
C PRO A 273 6.04 21.30 3.40
N LEU A 274 5.27 20.51 4.14
CA LEU A 274 4.33 19.51 3.62
C LEU A 274 3.02 20.20 3.24
N THR A 275 3.09 21.08 2.24
CA THR A 275 1.90 21.77 1.70
C THR A 275 0.90 20.77 1.13
N PRO A 276 -0.42 20.99 1.29
CA PRO A 276 -1.06 22.20 1.83
C PRO A 276 -1.44 22.09 3.32
N PHE A 277 -0.88 21.13 4.07
CA PHE A 277 -1.35 20.77 5.41
C PHE A 277 -0.85 21.75 6.47
N MET A 278 -1.73 22.62 6.98
CA MET A 278 -1.40 23.52 8.09
C MET A 278 -1.45 22.79 9.44
N SER A 279 -0.49 23.08 10.31
CA SER A 279 -0.41 22.62 11.70
C SER A 279 -1.01 23.62 12.70
N SER A 280 -1.29 24.84 12.28
CA SER A 280 -1.89 25.90 13.12
C SER A 280 -2.67 26.92 12.29
N ALA A 281 -3.59 27.64 12.95
CA ALA A 281 -4.35 28.75 12.36
C ALA A 281 -3.47 29.93 11.90
N SER A 282 -2.20 29.99 12.29
CA SER A 282 -1.24 31.03 11.92
C SER A 282 -0.58 30.80 10.55
N GLY A 283 -1.08 29.87 9.73
CA GLY A 283 -0.52 29.54 8.42
C GLY A 283 0.80 28.75 8.47
N THR A 284 1.15 28.17 9.63
CA THR A 284 2.32 27.29 9.73
C THR A 284 1.96 25.93 9.13
N PHE A 285 2.78 25.45 8.19
CA PHE A 285 2.64 24.11 7.61
C PHE A 285 3.32 23.06 8.47
N TRP A 286 2.82 21.82 8.41
CA TRP A 286 3.57 20.66 8.88
C TRP A 286 4.88 20.51 8.09
N ASP A 287 5.95 20.08 8.76
CA ASP A 287 7.15 19.57 8.10
C ASP A 287 7.38 18.07 8.44
N SER A 288 8.48 17.49 7.95
CA SER A 288 8.77 16.07 8.20
C SER A 288 9.19 15.79 9.65
N ASP A 289 9.91 16.72 10.30
CA ASP A 289 10.37 16.57 11.68
C ASP A 289 9.21 16.70 12.68
N MET A 290 8.29 17.65 12.47
CA MET A 290 7.04 17.78 13.20
C MET A 290 6.16 16.54 13.05
N SER A 291 6.06 15.99 11.84
CA SER A 291 5.26 14.80 11.53
C SER A 291 5.98 13.47 11.82
N ARG A 292 7.17 13.48 12.44
CA ARG A 292 8.10 12.33 12.47
C ARG A 292 7.53 11.04 13.09
N THR A 293 6.66 11.14 14.09
CA THR A 293 5.99 9.97 14.71
C THR A 293 4.48 9.99 14.41
N THR A 294 3.75 8.90 14.71
CA THR A 294 2.29 8.86 14.45
C THR A 294 1.49 9.41 15.63
N GLU A 295 2.09 9.39 16.81
CA GLU A 295 1.48 9.80 18.08
C GLU A 295 1.15 11.31 18.12
N VAL A 296 1.81 12.15 17.30
CA VAL A 296 1.48 13.58 17.16
C VAL A 296 0.12 13.79 16.50
N PHE A 297 -0.28 12.91 15.58
CA PHE A 297 -1.62 12.86 14.98
C PHE A 297 -2.61 12.05 15.83
N GLY A 298 -2.14 11.36 16.87
CA GLY A 298 -3.00 10.67 17.84
C GLY A 298 -3.40 9.25 17.41
N TYR A 299 -2.59 8.58 16.60
CA TYR A 299 -2.72 7.15 16.28
C TYR A 299 -1.39 6.42 16.41
N ALA A 300 -1.45 5.08 16.49
CA ALA A 300 -0.28 4.20 16.43
C ALA A 300 -0.65 2.85 15.80
N TYR A 301 0.33 1.95 15.64
CA TYR A 301 0.11 0.57 15.20
C TYR A 301 0.57 -0.41 16.29
N GLY A 302 -0.12 -1.56 16.41
CA GLY A 302 0.15 -2.54 17.48
C GLY A 302 1.54 -3.18 17.46
N ASP A 303 2.27 -3.07 16.34
CA ASP A 303 3.63 -3.58 16.18
C ASP A 303 4.72 -2.53 16.45
N THR A 304 4.39 -1.24 16.35
CA THR A 304 5.33 -0.12 16.54
C THR A 304 5.20 0.52 17.92
N SER A 305 4.02 0.44 18.53
CA SER A 305 3.75 1.01 19.85
C SER A 305 4.14 0.07 21.00
N ALA A 306 4.65 0.63 22.08
CA ALA A 306 4.83 -0.08 23.35
C ALA A 306 3.50 -0.09 24.12
N LEU A 307 2.85 -1.26 24.18
CA LEU A 307 1.62 -1.42 24.96
C LEU A 307 1.91 -1.28 26.46
N TYR A 308 0.98 -0.68 27.21
CA TYR A 308 1.14 -0.46 28.64
C TYR A 308 1.35 -1.78 29.39
N GLY A 309 2.54 -1.96 29.97
CA GLY A 309 2.96 -3.19 30.66
C GLY A 309 3.79 -4.18 29.84
N ASP A 310 4.04 -3.95 28.55
CA ASP A 310 5.00 -4.77 27.78
C ASP A 310 6.44 -4.38 28.15
N THR A 311 7.25 -5.38 28.52
CA THR A 311 8.67 -5.21 28.90
C THR A 311 9.64 -5.43 27.74
N LYS A 312 9.14 -5.75 26.54
CA LYS A 312 9.96 -6.03 25.35
C LYS A 312 10.11 -4.78 24.48
N ILE A 313 11.31 -4.61 23.92
CA ILE A 313 11.59 -3.52 22.99
C ILE A 313 10.71 -3.70 21.73
N PRO A 314 9.93 -2.68 21.30
CA PRO A 314 9.05 -2.79 20.13
C PRO A 314 9.80 -3.17 18.85
N ARG A 315 11.05 -2.71 18.70
CA ARG A 315 11.94 -3.11 17.59
C ARG A 315 12.08 -4.63 17.48
N ASP A 316 12.32 -5.33 18.59
CA ASP A 316 12.55 -6.78 18.57
C ASP A 316 11.25 -7.54 18.30
N LYS A 317 10.11 -7.01 18.76
CA LYS A 317 8.77 -7.50 18.42
C LYS A 317 8.51 -7.36 16.92
N LEU A 318 8.85 -6.21 16.33
CA LEU A 318 8.73 -5.92 14.91
C LEU A 318 9.66 -6.80 14.04
N ILE A 319 10.94 -6.98 14.44
CA ILE A 319 11.86 -7.89 13.73
C ILE A 319 11.33 -9.33 13.75
N ARG A 320 10.91 -9.83 14.93
CA ARG A 320 10.31 -11.17 15.04
C ARG A 320 9.01 -11.30 14.24
N LYS A 321 8.19 -10.26 14.13
CA LYS A 321 7.02 -10.25 13.24
C LYS A 321 7.49 -10.38 11.79
N ILE A 322 8.30 -9.46 11.29
CA ILE A 322 8.80 -9.43 9.89
C ILE A 322 9.46 -10.76 9.50
N ASN A 323 10.32 -11.32 10.35
CA ASN A 323 10.96 -12.62 10.12
C ASN A 323 9.94 -13.77 10.04
N ASN A 324 8.97 -13.85 10.96
CA ASN A 324 7.97 -14.92 10.93
C ASN A 324 6.92 -14.76 9.82
N TRP A 325 6.72 -13.52 9.35
CA TRP A 325 5.71 -13.09 8.39
C TRP A 325 6.27 -13.06 6.96
N LEU A 326 6.94 -11.97 6.58
CA LEU A 326 7.55 -11.79 5.25
C LEU A 326 8.68 -12.79 5.02
N GLY A 327 9.49 -13.03 6.06
CA GLY A 327 10.57 -14.01 6.00
C GLY A 327 10.11 -15.46 5.89
N LYS A 328 8.82 -15.79 6.09
CA LYS A 328 8.32 -17.18 6.24
C LYS A 328 8.80 -18.17 5.19
N ASN A 329 8.88 -17.72 3.93
CA ASN A 329 9.28 -18.53 2.77
C ASN A 329 10.72 -18.25 2.31
N SER A 330 11.47 -17.33 2.94
CA SER A 330 12.86 -17.07 2.58
C SER A 330 13.76 -18.26 2.92
N PRO A 331 14.92 -18.41 2.27
CA PRO A 331 15.87 -19.48 2.57
C PRO A 331 16.30 -19.52 4.04
N ALA A 332 16.28 -18.36 4.72
CA ALA A 332 16.62 -18.27 6.13
C ALA A 332 15.57 -18.92 7.06
N MET A 333 14.28 -18.61 6.90
CA MET A 333 13.26 -19.05 7.87
C MET A 333 12.77 -20.48 7.64
N ILE A 334 12.77 -20.94 6.38
CA ILE A 334 12.56 -22.36 6.05
C ILE A 334 13.56 -23.23 6.81
N ARG A 335 14.81 -22.76 6.91
CA ARG A 335 15.91 -23.46 7.60
C ARG A 335 15.85 -23.35 9.12
N PHE A 336 15.44 -22.21 9.67
CA PHE A 336 15.22 -22.07 11.12
C PHE A 336 14.19 -23.06 11.64
N LYS A 337 13.08 -23.24 10.90
CA LYS A 337 12.00 -24.16 11.26
C LYS A 337 12.41 -25.63 11.17
N SER A 338 13.24 -26.01 10.20
CA SER A 338 13.75 -27.39 10.11
C SER A 338 14.74 -27.77 11.22
N GLN A 339 15.43 -26.79 11.83
CA GLN A 339 16.26 -27.03 13.02
C GLN A 339 15.40 -27.11 14.29
N SER A 340 14.39 -26.25 14.43
CA SER A 340 13.42 -26.28 15.54
C SER A 340 12.65 -27.62 15.62
N GLN A 341 12.26 -28.20 14.48
CA GLN A 341 11.50 -29.45 14.42
C GLN A 341 12.30 -30.74 14.68
N ARG A 342 13.56 -30.68 15.15
CA ARG A 342 14.35 -31.86 15.55
C ARG A 342 13.94 -32.45 16.92
N ARG A 343 12.63 -32.67 17.12
CA ARG A 343 12.09 -33.57 18.16
C ARG A 343 11.31 -34.71 17.48
N PRO A 344 11.52 -35.98 17.85
CA PRO A 344 10.95 -37.11 17.13
C PRO A 344 9.45 -37.26 17.42
N SER A 345 8.61 -37.29 16.37
CA SER A 345 7.20 -37.69 16.50
C SER A 345 6.63 -38.24 15.19
N GLY A 346 5.68 -39.18 15.35
CA GLY A 346 4.52 -39.36 14.46
C GLY A 346 4.76 -39.76 13.00
N ILE A 347 4.46 -41.02 12.68
CA ILE A 347 4.19 -41.48 11.30
C ILE A 347 3.11 -40.59 10.67
N TRP A 348 3.46 -39.84 9.62
CA TRP A 348 2.51 -38.98 8.91
C TRP A 348 1.86 -39.73 7.74
N LYS A 349 0.56 -40.00 7.82
CA LYS A 349 -0.22 -40.41 6.64
C LYS A 349 -0.56 -39.16 5.82
N GLY A 350 -0.15 -39.15 4.56
CA GLY A 350 -0.44 -38.03 3.65
C GLY A 350 -1.88 -38.04 3.13
N ASN A 351 -2.29 -36.93 2.52
CA ASN A 351 -3.38 -36.90 1.56
C ASN A 351 -3.01 -35.96 0.40
N SER A 352 -3.55 -36.21 -0.79
CA SER A 352 -3.21 -35.53 -2.04
C SER A 352 -4.23 -34.45 -2.42
N GLY A 353 -3.71 -33.30 -2.85
CA GLY A 353 -4.45 -32.17 -3.41
C GLY A 353 -3.44 -31.18 -3.99
N SER A 354 -3.86 -30.32 -4.91
CA SER A 354 -2.96 -29.34 -5.53
C SER A 354 -2.30 -28.46 -4.46
N LYS A 355 -0.96 -28.47 -4.40
CA LYS A 355 -0.20 -27.67 -3.43
C LYS A 355 0.53 -26.55 -4.15
N SER A 356 0.41 -25.35 -3.59
CA SER A 356 1.37 -24.28 -3.84
C SER A 356 2.80 -24.75 -3.52
N PHE A 357 3.78 -24.22 -4.25
CA PHE A 357 5.17 -24.60 -4.07
C PHE A 357 5.65 -24.25 -2.65
N GLN A 358 6.00 -25.29 -1.90
CA GLN A 358 6.68 -25.21 -0.61
C GLN A 358 8.13 -25.64 -0.85
N PRO A 359 9.12 -24.72 -0.83
CA PRO A 359 10.51 -25.07 -1.16
C PRO A 359 11.02 -26.15 -0.20
N SER A 360 11.67 -27.18 -0.73
CA SER A 360 12.05 -28.32 0.10
C SER A 360 13.27 -27.98 0.95
N SER A 361 13.31 -28.48 2.19
CA SER A 361 14.49 -28.40 3.06
C SER A 361 15.65 -29.31 2.62
N LYS A 362 15.60 -29.82 1.38
CA LYS A 362 16.65 -30.61 0.72
C LYS A 362 17.43 -29.81 -0.33
N VAL A 363 16.99 -28.59 -0.67
CA VAL A 363 17.80 -27.61 -1.39
C VAL A 363 19.04 -27.31 -0.54
N ASP A 364 20.20 -27.68 -1.11
CA ASP A 364 21.58 -27.66 -0.62
C ASP A 364 21.93 -27.48 0.87
N MET A 365 22.84 -28.36 1.29
CA MET A 365 24.15 -27.85 1.67
C MET A 365 25.25 -28.93 1.62
N LYS A 366 26.38 -28.55 1.01
CA LYS A 366 27.70 -28.90 1.56
C LYS A 366 27.95 -28.08 2.84
N ASP A 367 29.00 -28.43 3.57
CA ASP A 367 29.54 -27.61 4.66
C ASP A 367 28.64 -27.41 5.88
N ALA A 368 28.08 -28.52 6.39
CA ALA A 368 27.73 -28.65 7.81
C ALA A 368 28.93 -28.44 8.78
N ALA A 369 30.12 -28.16 8.25
CA ALA A 369 31.37 -27.88 8.94
C ALA A 369 31.92 -26.45 8.70
N ALA A 370 31.27 -25.61 7.88
CA ALA A 370 31.66 -24.19 7.79
C ALA A 370 31.18 -23.42 9.04
N PRO A 371 31.99 -22.53 9.61
CA PRO A 371 31.64 -21.81 10.85
C PRO A 371 30.48 -20.81 10.64
N GLU A 372 30.34 -20.23 9.45
CA GLU A 372 29.32 -19.22 9.16
C GLU A 372 28.36 -19.71 8.05
N ARG A 373 27.08 -19.85 8.41
CA ARG A 373 26.05 -20.36 7.49
C ARG A 373 25.56 -19.27 6.56
N HIS A 374 25.71 -19.51 5.26
CA HIS A 374 25.38 -18.57 4.20
C HIS A 374 24.44 -19.18 3.16
N TYR A 375 23.86 -18.32 2.34
CA TYR A 375 23.24 -18.65 1.05
C TYR A 375 23.45 -17.47 0.08
N THR A 376 23.13 -17.67 -1.20
CA THR A 376 23.27 -16.64 -2.23
C THR A 376 21.88 -16.18 -2.68
N GLU A 377 21.57 -14.91 -2.41
CA GLU A 377 20.40 -14.20 -2.95
C GLU A 377 20.69 -13.71 -4.37
N TRP A 378 19.65 -13.69 -5.20
CA TRP A 378 19.67 -13.34 -6.62
C TRP A 378 18.55 -12.35 -6.94
N ILE A 379 18.91 -11.22 -7.57
CA ILE A 379 17.94 -10.20 -7.98
C ILE A 379 18.16 -9.81 -9.44
N ALA A 380 17.07 -9.58 -10.16
CA ALA A 380 17.07 -8.75 -11.34
C ALA A 380 16.99 -7.28 -10.92
N ASN A 381 17.75 -6.42 -11.59
CA ASN A 381 17.79 -4.98 -11.41
C ASN A 381 17.37 -4.36 -12.75
N VAL A 382 16.37 -3.49 -12.70
CA VAL A 382 15.91 -2.71 -13.85
C VAL A 382 16.17 -1.25 -13.51
N HIS A 383 16.86 -0.54 -14.40
CA HIS A 383 17.04 0.91 -14.34
C HIS A 383 16.47 1.49 -15.64
N VAL A 384 15.80 2.63 -15.56
CA VAL A 384 15.18 3.33 -16.70
C VAL A 384 15.29 4.83 -16.50
N ASN A 385 15.14 5.62 -17.57
CA ASN A 385 14.85 7.04 -17.40
C ASN A 385 13.45 7.24 -16.80
N HIS A 386 13.27 8.31 -16.04
CA HIS A 386 11.94 8.76 -15.65
C HIS A 386 11.19 9.22 -16.92
N GLY A 387 9.99 8.67 -17.18
CA GLY A 387 9.28 8.85 -18.44
C GLY A 387 9.95 8.13 -19.62
N ALA A 388 10.53 6.95 -19.38
CA ALA A 388 11.19 6.15 -20.42
C ALA A 388 10.25 5.62 -21.53
N LEU A 389 8.95 5.53 -21.21
CA LEU A 389 7.81 5.34 -22.11
C LEU A 389 6.72 6.35 -21.74
N ASP A 390 5.70 6.49 -22.59
CA ASP A 390 4.50 7.26 -22.28
C ASP A 390 3.53 6.39 -21.46
N GLY A 391 3.41 6.68 -20.16
CA GLY A 391 2.65 5.88 -19.20
C GLY A 391 3.45 4.78 -18.49
N SER A 392 2.75 3.97 -17.69
CA SER A 392 3.34 2.91 -16.86
C SER A 392 3.56 1.61 -17.64
N PHE A 393 4.55 0.81 -17.23
CA PHE A 393 4.92 -0.45 -17.90
C PHE A 393 5.51 -1.48 -16.95
N THR A 394 5.55 -2.75 -17.35
CA THR A 394 6.13 -3.85 -16.57
C THR A 394 7.24 -4.57 -17.35
N VAL A 395 8.36 -4.82 -16.68
CA VAL A 395 9.43 -5.71 -17.17
C VAL A 395 9.26 -7.08 -16.54
N TYR A 396 8.94 -8.10 -17.34
CA TYR A 396 8.78 -9.49 -16.91
C TYR A 396 10.05 -10.32 -17.17
N PHE A 397 10.31 -11.31 -16.32
CA PHE A 397 11.46 -12.22 -16.41
C PHE A 397 11.00 -13.69 -16.39
N PHE A 398 11.46 -14.50 -17.34
CA PHE A 398 11.06 -15.90 -17.54
C PHE A 398 12.27 -16.83 -17.62
N VAL A 399 12.07 -18.09 -17.24
CA VAL A 399 12.95 -19.21 -17.61
C VAL A 399 12.37 -19.88 -18.86
N GLY A 400 13.13 -19.89 -19.94
CA GLY A 400 12.61 -20.20 -21.28
C GLY A 400 11.70 -19.09 -21.82
N GLY A 401 11.17 -19.29 -23.03
CA GLY A 401 10.31 -18.29 -23.67
C GLY A 401 9.03 -17.99 -22.87
N PRO A 402 8.47 -16.77 -22.99
CA PRO A 402 7.14 -16.47 -22.45
C PRO A 402 6.05 -17.30 -23.17
N PRO A 403 4.86 -17.49 -22.56
CA PRO A 403 3.69 -18.03 -23.26
C PRO A 403 3.24 -17.15 -24.44
N ASP A 404 2.51 -17.72 -25.40
CA ASP A 404 2.02 -16.98 -26.57
C ASP A 404 0.97 -15.88 -26.21
N ASP A 405 0.20 -16.08 -25.13
CA ASP A 405 -0.80 -15.12 -24.67
C ASP A 405 -0.24 -14.21 -23.56
N ILE A 406 -0.04 -12.94 -23.91
CA ILE A 406 0.46 -11.88 -23.03
C ILE A 406 -0.38 -11.68 -21.76
N LEU A 407 -1.69 -11.93 -21.82
CA LEU A 407 -2.59 -11.80 -20.66
C LEU A 407 -2.35 -12.89 -19.60
N THR A 408 -1.66 -13.98 -19.97
CA THR A 408 -1.29 -15.06 -19.05
C THR A 408 0.06 -14.85 -18.36
N TRP A 409 0.88 -13.89 -18.82
CA TRP A 409 2.28 -13.75 -18.39
C TRP A 409 2.44 -13.52 -16.88
N GLY A 410 1.57 -12.69 -16.28
CA GLY A 410 1.58 -12.40 -14.84
C GLY A 410 1.31 -13.62 -13.93
N VAL A 411 0.83 -14.73 -14.49
CA VAL A 411 0.58 -16.00 -13.78
C VAL A 411 1.30 -17.20 -14.41
N ALA A 412 2.20 -16.96 -15.37
CA ALA A 412 2.88 -18.01 -16.13
C ALA A 412 3.75 -18.90 -15.23
N SER A 413 3.70 -20.22 -15.44
CA SER A 413 4.38 -21.19 -14.57
C SER A 413 5.91 -21.13 -14.63
N ASN A 414 6.46 -20.43 -15.63
CA ASN A 414 7.89 -20.16 -15.84
C ASN A 414 8.28 -18.68 -15.65
N LEU A 415 7.34 -17.80 -15.24
CA LEU A 415 7.69 -16.47 -14.74
C LEU A 415 8.54 -16.62 -13.47
N ILE A 416 9.65 -15.87 -13.39
CA ILE A 416 10.56 -15.88 -12.25
C ILE A 416 10.66 -14.54 -11.51
N GLY A 417 10.14 -13.46 -12.09
CA GLY A 417 10.06 -12.14 -11.47
C GLY A 417 9.45 -11.10 -12.40
N SER A 418 9.06 -9.95 -11.85
CA SER A 418 8.61 -8.79 -12.60
C SER A 418 8.96 -7.49 -11.86
N VAL A 419 9.17 -6.41 -12.62
CA VAL A 419 9.35 -5.04 -12.10
C VAL A 419 8.34 -4.14 -12.79
N GLY A 420 7.37 -3.62 -12.04
CA GLY A 420 6.51 -2.53 -12.50
C GLY A 420 7.24 -1.19 -12.39
N ILE A 421 7.19 -0.40 -13.46
CA ILE A 421 7.64 0.99 -13.50
C ILE A 421 6.39 1.87 -13.59
N PHE A 422 6.17 2.68 -12.54
CA PHE A 422 5.02 3.56 -12.46
C PHE A 422 5.38 4.97 -12.93
N THR A 423 4.70 5.43 -13.98
CA THR A 423 4.81 6.76 -14.59
C THR A 423 3.46 7.19 -15.17
N MET A 424 3.21 8.51 -15.16
CA MET A 424 2.05 9.11 -15.81
C MET A 424 2.31 9.36 -17.30
N ASN A 425 1.23 9.45 -18.09
CA ASN A 425 1.29 9.85 -19.49
C ASN A 425 1.74 11.33 -19.60
N GLY A 426 2.34 11.71 -20.73
CA GLY A 426 2.72 13.09 -21.05
C GLY A 426 3.91 13.66 -20.28
N MET A 427 4.49 12.93 -19.31
CA MET A 427 5.63 13.40 -18.50
C MET A 427 6.90 13.70 -19.31
N GLY A 428 7.09 12.99 -20.43
CA GLY A 428 8.28 13.07 -21.27
C GLY A 428 9.55 12.43 -20.67
N SER A 429 10.49 12.03 -21.52
CA SER A 429 11.75 11.42 -21.08
C SER A 429 12.66 12.43 -20.37
N SER A 430 13.04 12.09 -19.14
CA SER A 430 13.89 12.89 -18.26
C SER A 430 15.20 12.14 -17.93
N GLN A 431 16.30 12.87 -17.77
CA GLN A 431 17.61 12.28 -17.41
C GLN A 431 17.69 11.76 -15.95
N SER A 432 16.69 12.05 -15.11
CA SER A 432 16.54 11.40 -13.80
C SER A 432 16.32 9.90 -14.00
N LYS A 433 17.10 9.04 -13.34
CA LYS A 433 16.90 7.58 -13.36
C LYS A 433 15.89 7.14 -12.31
N MET A 434 15.09 6.14 -12.66
CA MET A 434 14.35 5.29 -11.72
C MET A 434 14.97 3.88 -11.72
N SER A 435 14.74 3.12 -10.65
CA SER A 435 15.10 1.70 -10.60
C SER A 435 14.10 0.87 -9.80
N GLY A 436 14.00 -0.40 -10.15
CA GLY A 436 13.22 -1.41 -9.45
C GLY A 436 13.92 -2.77 -9.52
N THR A 437 13.59 -3.67 -8.58
CA THR A 437 14.25 -4.98 -8.48
C THR A 437 13.24 -6.10 -8.29
N ALA A 438 13.55 -7.29 -8.83
CA ALA A 438 12.76 -8.50 -8.68
C ALA A 438 13.60 -9.62 -8.04
N PRO A 439 13.20 -10.19 -6.89
CA PRO A 439 13.93 -11.28 -6.25
C PRO A 439 13.71 -12.61 -6.97
N LEU A 440 14.78 -13.18 -7.55
CA LEU A 440 14.74 -14.40 -8.35
C LEU A 440 14.99 -15.67 -7.51
N THR A 441 15.57 -15.54 -6.32
CA THR A 441 16.03 -16.67 -5.47
C THR A 441 14.96 -17.74 -5.25
N MET A 442 13.71 -17.34 -5.00
CA MET A 442 12.60 -18.29 -4.81
C MET A 442 12.27 -19.10 -6.06
N ALA A 443 12.38 -18.49 -7.24
CA ALA A 443 12.19 -19.18 -8.51
C ALA A 443 13.40 -20.07 -8.84
N LEU A 444 14.62 -19.64 -8.51
CA LEU A 444 15.83 -20.46 -8.66
C LEU A 444 15.84 -21.66 -7.70
N MET A 445 15.34 -21.53 -6.46
CA MET A 445 15.14 -22.68 -5.55
C MET A 445 14.20 -23.74 -6.15
N LYS A 446 13.15 -23.32 -6.87
CA LYS A 446 12.27 -24.23 -7.62
C LYS A 446 13.04 -24.96 -8.73
N GLN A 447 13.98 -24.29 -9.41
CA GLN A 447 14.86 -24.93 -10.40
C GLN A 447 15.84 -25.94 -9.77
N VAL A 448 16.32 -25.70 -8.53
CA VAL A 448 17.11 -26.69 -7.77
C VAL A 448 16.25 -27.89 -7.35
N ASP A 449 15.05 -27.66 -6.79
CA ASP A 449 14.10 -28.74 -6.44
C ASP A 449 13.68 -29.57 -7.69
N GLN A 450 13.62 -28.94 -8.87
CA GLN A 450 13.38 -29.58 -10.17
C GLN A 450 14.64 -30.19 -10.82
N ARG A 451 15.84 -30.00 -10.22
CA ARG A 451 17.16 -30.44 -10.72
C ARG A 451 17.59 -29.85 -12.07
N ALA A 452 17.04 -28.70 -12.45
CA ALA A 452 17.47 -27.95 -13.63
C ALA A 452 18.81 -27.21 -13.38
N ILE A 453 19.07 -26.81 -12.13
CA ILE A 453 20.37 -26.37 -11.64
C ILE A 453 20.80 -27.19 -10.41
N ARG A 454 22.11 -27.22 -10.15
CA ARG A 454 22.69 -28.01 -9.05
C ARG A 454 22.44 -27.36 -7.68
N ASP A 455 22.71 -26.07 -7.59
CA ASP A 455 22.65 -25.24 -6.38
C ASP A 455 22.43 -23.76 -6.74
N LEU A 456 22.35 -22.89 -5.73
CA LEU A 456 22.21 -21.44 -5.89
C LEU A 456 23.55 -20.68 -6.07
N GLU A 457 24.68 -21.36 -6.19
CA GLU A 457 25.97 -20.66 -6.34
C GLU A 457 26.18 -20.16 -7.79
N PRO A 458 27.00 -19.11 -8.00
CA PRO A 458 27.19 -18.50 -9.31
C PRO A 458 27.59 -19.49 -10.42
N ASP A 459 28.43 -20.47 -10.11
CA ASP A 459 28.89 -21.49 -11.06
C ASP A 459 27.75 -22.38 -11.61
N SER A 460 26.61 -22.45 -10.91
CA SER A 460 25.41 -23.15 -11.35
C SER A 460 24.38 -22.21 -11.98
N VAL A 461 24.18 -21.04 -11.37
CA VAL A 461 23.09 -20.11 -11.74
C VAL A 461 23.45 -19.23 -12.93
N VAL A 462 24.70 -18.78 -13.07
CA VAL A 462 25.09 -17.86 -14.15
C VAL A 462 24.97 -18.53 -15.54
N PRO A 463 25.50 -19.74 -15.79
CA PRO A 463 25.33 -20.39 -17.09
C PRO A 463 23.85 -20.69 -17.40
N PHE A 464 23.09 -21.14 -16.40
CA PHE A 464 21.66 -21.42 -16.55
C PHE A 464 20.86 -20.17 -16.93
N LEU A 465 21.13 -19.01 -16.32
CA LEU A 465 20.48 -17.76 -16.69
C LEU A 465 20.99 -17.22 -18.03
N GLN A 466 22.24 -17.46 -18.43
CA GLN A 466 22.72 -17.11 -19.77
C GLN A 466 21.96 -17.87 -20.87
N ASP A 467 21.70 -19.16 -20.66
CA ASP A 467 21.04 -20.02 -21.65
C ASP A 467 19.50 -19.94 -21.62
N THR A 468 18.89 -19.49 -20.51
CA THR A 468 17.43 -19.59 -20.31
C THR A 468 16.70 -18.31 -19.87
N LEU A 469 17.40 -17.24 -19.47
CA LEU A 469 16.72 -16.02 -19.04
C LEU A 469 16.22 -15.21 -20.23
N HIS A 470 14.90 -15.07 -20.34
CA HIS A 470 14.29 -14.11 -21.25
C HIS A 470 13.56 -13.03 -20.45
N PHE A 471 13.76 -11.77 -20.83
CA PHE A 471 12.95 -10.66 -20.35
C PHE A 471 12.00 -10.14 -21.45
N ARG A 472 10.97 -9.41 -21.03
CA ARG A 472 10.04 -8.68 -21.91
C ARG A 472 9.57 -7.40 -21.25
N VAL A 473 9.23 -6.40 -22.04
CA VAL A 473 8.59 -5.15 -21.60
C VAL A 473 7.17 -5.12 -22.12
N VAL A 474 6.22 -4.72 -21.27
CA VAL A 474 4.79 -4.65 -21.59
C VAL A 474 4.22 -3.33 -21.10
N ASP A 475 3.49 -2.60 -21.96
CA ASP A 475 2.83 -1.34 -21.59
C ASP A 475 1.50 -1.57 -20.83
N ILE A 476 0.87 -0.48 -20.38
CA ILE A 476 -0.43 -0.53 -19.68
C ILE A 476 -1.58 -1.06 -20.56
N ASP A 477 -1.45 -1.00 -21.88
CA ASP A 477 -2.40 -1.56 -22.86
C ASP A 477 -2.21 -3.07 -23.08
N ASN A 478 -1.27 -3.71 -22.38
CA ASN A 478 -0.88 -5.12 -22.53
C ASN A 478 -0.27 -5.45 -23.90
N LYS A 479 0.53 -4.53 -24.48
CA LYS A 479 1.30 -4.75 -25.71
C LYS A 479 2.77 -4.97 -25.37
N GLU A 480 3.43 -5.89 -26.08
CA GLU A 480 4.89 -6.08 -26.00
C GLU A 480 5.61 -4.87 -26.62
N VAL A 481 6.55 -4.29 -25.87
CA VAL A 481 7.35 -3.12 -26.29
C VAL A 481 8.79 -3.56 -26.55
N ASP A 482 9.36 -3.12 -27.68
CA ASP A 482 10.78 -3.33 -27.99
C ASP A 482 11.66 -2.64 -26.92
N PRO A 483 12.55 -3.39 -26.21
CA PRO A 483 13.47 -2.82 -25.23
C PRO A 483 14.30 -1.63 -25.75
N ALA A 484 14.60 -1.56 -27.05
CA ALA A 484 15.33 -0.45 -27.66
C ALA A 484 14.56 0.88 -27.71
N LEU A 485 13.24 0.86 -27.48
CA LEU A 485 12.39 2.06 -27.39
C LEU A 485 12.28 2.59 -25.94
N VAL A 486 12.65 1.79 -24.94
CA VAL A 486 12.54 2.14 -23.52
C VAL A 486 13.74 3.00 -23.12
N THR A 487 13.53 4.31 -23.00
CA THR A 487 14.67 5.25 -22.93
C THR A 487 15.57 4.99 -21.72
N GLY A 488 16.83 4.66 -21.99
CA GLY A 488 17.84 4.42 -20.95
C GLY A 488 17.56 3.20 -20.07
N LEU A 489 16.86 2.20 -20.61
CA LEU A 489 16.70 0.88 -20.00
C LEU A 489 18.05 0.19 -19.81
N TYR A 490 18.29 -0.33 -18.61
CA TYR A 490 19.40 -1.22 -18.29
C TYR A 490 18.87 -2.36 -17.41
N VAL A 491 19.18 -3.60 -17.79
CA VAL A 491 18.66 -4.81 -17.14
C VAL A 491 19.84 -5.70 -16.76
N ALA A 492 20.00 -5.99 -15.47
CA ALA A 492 21.14 -6.74 -14.97
C ALA A 492 20.80 -7.68 -13.81
N ILE A 493 21.42 -8.86 -13.79
CA ILE A 493 21.32 -9.82 -12.69
C ILE A 493 22.51 -9.64 -11.76
N SER A 494 22.23 -9.50 -10.47
CA SER A 494 23.24 -9.47 -9.41
C SER A 494 22.96 -10.53 -8.34
N SER A 495 24.04 -10.97 -7.68
CA SER A 495 23.99 -11.93 -6.58
C SER A 495 24.57 -11.32 -5.31
N THR A 496 23.98 -11.59 -4.14
CA THR A 496 24.55 -11.21 -2.85
C THR A 496 24.70 -12.42 -1.95
N ARG A 497 25.88 -12.59 -1.33
CA ARG A 497 26.07 -13.61 -0.28
C ARG A 497 25.45 -13.09 1.01
N VAL A 498 24.54 -13.86 1.60
CA VAL A 498 23.76 -13.46 2.79
C VAL A 498 24.03 -14.43 3.93
N ARG A 499 24.47 -13.90 5.09
CA ARG A 499 24.63 -14.66 6.34
C ARG A 499 23.25 -14.89 6.94
N LEU A 500 22.99 -16.13 7.36
CA LEU A 500 21.77 -16.45 8.10
C LEU A 500 21.77 -15.75 9.47
N PRO A 501 20.62 -15.26 9.97
CA PRO A 501 20.52 -14.75 11.33
C PRO A 501 20.76 -15.88 12.34
N GLU A 502 21.19 -15.51 13.55
CA GLU A 502 21.48 -16.42 14.66
C GLU A 502 20.30 -16.50 15.66
N SER A 503 19.35 -15.56 15.59
CA SER A 503 18.09 -15.57 16.37
C SER A 503 16.89 -15.14 15.51
N ASP A 504 15.66 -15.40 15.99
CA ASP A 504 14.44 -14.91 15.34
C ASP A 504 14.25 -13.38 15.45
N SER A 505 15.01 -12.74 16.33
CA SER A 505 15.12 -11.29 16.53
C SER A 505 16.28 -10.60 15.79
N GLU A 506 17.01 -11.32 14.94
CA GLU A 506 18.04 -10.74 14.06
C GLU A 506 17.58 -10.78 12.60
N PHE A 507 17.93 -9.78 11.79
CA PHE A 507 17.75 -9.86 10.34
C PHE A 507 18.95 -10.58 9.68
N PRO A 508 18.76 -11.27 8.54
CA PRO A 508 19.87 -11.76 7.72
C PRO A 508 20.83 -10.62 7.36
N ALA A 509 22.13 -10.86 7.46
CA ALA A 509 23.15 -9.85 7.13
C ALA A 509 23.61 -10.02 5.68
N TRP A 510 23.45 -8.96 4.89
CA TRP A 510 23.78 -8.96 3.45
C TRP A 510 25.24 -8.52 3.25
N GLY A 511 25.97 -9.25 2.42
CA GLY A 511 27.27 -8.82 1.90
C GLY A 511 27.14 -7.75 0.81
N GLN A 512 28.24 -7.47 0.12
CA GLN A 512 28.22 -6.58 -1.05
C GLN A 512 27.57 -7.28 -2.26
N PRO A 513 26.68 -6.61 -3.01
CA PRO A 513 26.12 -7.16 -4.23
C PRO A 513 27.20 -7.28 -5.31
N THR A 514 27.18 -8.38 -6.06
CA THR A 514 28.07 -8.63 -7.19
C THR A 514 27.26 -8.70 -8.48
N LEU A 515 27.55 -7.83 -9.46
CA LEU A 515 27.02 -7.94 -10.82
C LEU A 515 27.45 -9.29 -11.43
N ARG A 516 26.52 -10.01 -12.06
CA ARG A 516 26.78 -11.31 -12.70
C ARG A 516 26.51 -11.30 -14.19
N LEU A 517 25.44 -10.64 -14.62
CA LEU A 517 25.05 -10.54 -16.02
C LEU A 517 24.49 -9.15 -16.30
N THR A 518 24.96 -8.50 -17.35
CA THR A 518 24.20 -7.46 -18.06
C THR A 518 23.38 -8.17 -19.14
N ILE A 519 22.07 -7.96 -19.12
CA ILE A 519 21.11 -8.55 -20.06
C ILE A 519 20.69 -7.52 -21.12
N TRP A 520 20.68 -6.23 -20.75
CA TRP A 520 20.43 -5.10 -21.63
C TRP A 520 21.11 -3.82 -21.08
N GLU A 521 21.56 -2.93 -21.96
CA GLU A 521 22.16 -1.61 -21.69
C GLU A 521 21.84 -0.63 -22.83
#